data_AF-A0A436BS78-F1
#
_entry.id   AF-A0A436BS78-F1
#
_cell.length_a   1.000
_cell.length_b   1.000
_cell.length_c   1.000
_cell.angle_alpha   90.00
_cell.angle_beta   90.00
_cell.angle_gamma   90.00
#
_symmetry.space_group_name_H-M   'P 1'
#
loop_
_entity.id
_entity.type
_entity.pdbx_description
1 polymer ?
#
loop_
_entity_poly.entity_id
_entity_poly.type
_entity_poly.pdbx_seq_one_letter_code
_entity_poly.pdbx_strand_id
1 'polypeptide(L)'
;MVHDWCPNFRGGERVLAQICKQFPNAEVFTLFDFLPQEVKEQYFHDVEFHTSAANRIPMVHKFYRSLFFFCPFLIEQFDVTGYDAVISSSAAFSRGVITRPDQPHLCYVHSPVRYAWDEQFSYLQQGRLGFGPKGM
;
A
#
# COMPACT_ATOMS: atom_id res chain seq x y z
N MET A 1 9.61 -0.23 -5.92
CA MET A 1 9.02 -0.51 -4.59
C MET A 1 7.51 -0.58 -4.73
N VAL A 2 6.84 -1.58 -4.14
CA VAL A 2 5.37 -1.62 -4.07
C VAL A 2 4.94 -1.55 -2.60
N HIS A 3 4.06 -0.63 -2.25
CA HIS A 3 3.58 -0.41 -0.89
C HIS A 3 2.05 -0.35 -0.87
N ASP A 4 1.42 -0.69 0.26
CA ASP A 4 -0.04 -0.86 0.29
C ASP A 4 -0.74 0.50 0.17
N TRP A 5 -0.41 1.41 1.06
CA TRP A 5 -0.91 2.77 1.11
C TRP A 5 -0.05 3.61 2.05
N CYS A 6 -0.02 4.92 1.85
CA CYS A 6 0.70 5.87 2.69
C CYS A 6 -0.26 6.90 3.32
N PRO A 7 -1.12 6.51 4.28
CA PRO A 7 -2.10 7.42 4.85
C PRO A 7 -1.47 8.44 5.81
N ASN A 8 -0.35 8.11 6.46
CA ASN A 8 0.40 8.94 7.39
C ASN A 8 1.81 8.36 7.57
N PHE A 9 2.79 9.15 7.98
CA PHE A 9 4.16 8.64 8.20
C PHE A 9 4.27 7.80 9.49
N ARG A 10 4.16 6.47 9.39
CA ARG A 10 4.19 5.53 10.51
C ARG A 10 5.20 4.40 10.25
N GLY A 11 5.03 3.24 10.89
CA GLY A 11 6.00 2.14 10.84
C GLY A 11 6.24 1.62 9.42
N GLY A 12 5.17 1.45 8.62
CA GLY A 12 5.27 0.97 7.25
C GLY A 12 6.04 1.93 6.35
N GLU A 13 5.72 3.22 6.45
CA GLU A 13 6.32 4.29 5.67
C GLU A 13 7.76 4.57 6.10
N ARG A 14 8.10 4.39 7.39
CA ARG A 14 9.48 4.45 7.87
C ARG A 14 10.34 3.34 7.29
N VAL A 15 9.83 2.11 7.23
CA VAL A 15 10.53 1.00 6.57
C VAL A 15 10.64 1.26 5.07
N LEU A 16 9.57 1.72 4.42
CA LEU A 16 9.60 2.12 3.01
C LEU A 16 10.72 3.13 2.75
N ALA A 17 10.82 4.19 3.56
CA ALA A 17 11.88 5.19 3.46
C ALA A 17 13.28 4.60 3.61
N GLN A 18 13.49 3.67 4.56
CA GLN A 18 14.78 2.99 4.71
C GLN A 18 15.12 2.12 3.51
N ILE A 19 14.13 1.44 2.91
CA ILE A 19 14.37 0.64 1.71
C ILE A 19 14.70 1.56 0.52
N CYS A 20 13.91 2.61 0.27
CA CYS A 20 14.21 3.58 -0.80
C CYS A 20 15.61 4.18 -0.65
N LYS A 21 16.08 4.43 0.58
CA LYS A 21 17.44 4.91 0.84
C LYS A 21 18.53 3.93 0.39
N GLN A 22 18.28 2.62 0.39
CA GLN A 22 19.23 1.61 -0.10
C GLN A 22 19.20 1.48 -1.63
N PHE A 23 18.11 1.91 -2.27
CA PHE A 23 17.88 1.79 -3.71
C PHE A 23 17.53 3.17 -4.29
N PRO A 24 18.52 4.02 -4.58
CA PRO A 24 18.29 5.42 -4.94
C PRO A 24 17.53 5.62 -6.26
N ASN A 25 17.50 4.62 -7.15
CA ASN A 25 16.73 4.65 -8.39
C ASN A 25 15.34 3.98 -8.23
N ALA A 26 14.91 3.69 -7.00
CA ALA A 26 13.65 3.02 -6.77
C ALA A 26 12.49 4.01 -6.82
N GLU A 27 11.51 3.67 -7.64
CA GLU A 27 10.20 4.34 -7.65
C GLU A 27 9.22 3.61 -6.73
N VAL A 28 8.22 4.32 -6.22
CA VAL A 28 7.22 3.79 -5.28
C VAL A 28 5.86 3.69 -5.96
N PHE A 29 5.31 2.49 -6.01
CA PHE A 29 3.94 2.21 -6.42
C PHE A 29 3.09 1.96 -5.17
N THR A 30 2.01 2.73 -4.99
CA THR A 30 1.16 2.63 -3.79
C THR A 30 -0.31 2.87 -4.11
N LEU A 31 -1.25 2.16 -3.46
CA LEU A 31 -2.67 2.33 -3.81
C LEU A 31 -3.16 3.74 -3.53
N PHE A 32 -2.79 4.27 -2.37
CA PHE A 32 -3.21 5.56 -1.87
C PHE A 32 -2.02 6.28 -1.26
N ASP A 33 -1.90 7.57 -1.54
CA ASP A 33 -0.85 8.40 -1.00
C ASP A 33 -1.43 9.71 -0.49
N PHE A 34 -1.35 9.87 0.83
CA PHE A 34 -1.81 11.05 1.54
C PHE A 34 -0.68 11.65 2.40
N LEU A 35 0.59 11.32 2.10
CA LEU A 35 1.72 11.87 2.83
C LEU A 35 1.80 13.38 2.61
N PRO A 36 2.03 14.17 3.69
CA PRO A 36 2.36 15.57 3.56
C PRO A 36 3.62 15.76 2.71
N GLN A 37 3.68 16.88 1.98
CA GLN A 37 4.80 17.19 1.09
C GLN A 37 6.13 17.27 1.85
N GLU A 38 6.10 17.79 3.08
CA GLU A 38 7.27 17.94 3.95
C GLU A 38 7.86 16.57 4.33
N VAL A 39 7.01 15.57 4.51
CA VAL A 39 7.44 14.19 4.77
C VAL A 39 8.12 13.61 3.53
N LYS A 40 7.58 13.87 2.33
CA LYS A 40 8.19 13.39 1.09
C LYS A 40 9.57 14.02 0.87
N GLU A 41 9.67 15.33 1.06
CA GLU A 41 10.95 16.04 0.94
C GLU A 41 11.99 15.53 1.93
N GLN A 42 11.58 15.21 3.17
CA GLN A 42 12.50 14.75 4.19
C GLN A 42 12.95 13.28 4.03
N TYR A 43 12.06 12.38 3.60
CA TYR A 43 12.30 10.93 3.66
C TYR A 43 12.33 10.23 2.30
N PHE A 44 11.83 10.88 1.26
CA PHE A 44 11.64 10.32 -0.08
C PHE A 44 12.16 11.28 -1.17
N HIS A 45 13.26 11.96 -0.87
CA HIS A 45 13.91 12.88 -1.82
C HIS A 45 14.26 12.13 -3.12
N ASP A 46 13.91 12.73 -4.26
CA ASP A 46 14.06 12.16 -5.62
C ASP A 46 13.34 10.83 -5.87
N VAL A 47 12.41 10.42 -5.01
CA VAL A 47 11.61 9.20 -5.21
C VAL A 47 10.30 9.56 -5.89
N GLU A 48 10.05 8.99 -7.06
CA GLU A 48 8.78 9.13 -7.75
C GLU A 48 7.70 8.23 -7.12
N PHE A 49 6.50 8.79 -6.93
CA PHE A 49 5.34 8.09 -6.37
C PHE A 49 4.26 7.91 -7.43
N HIS A 50 3.99 6.64 -7.76
CA HIS A 50 2.89 6.20 -8.61
C HIS A 50 1.72 5.75 -7.75
N THR A 51 0.56 6.33 -8.00
CA THR A 51 -0.67 5.99 -7.26
C THR A 51 -1.68 5.26 -8.12
N SER A 52 -2.50 4.42 -7.49
CA SER A 52 -3.60 3.77 -8.23
C SER A 52 -4.59 4.81 -8.75
N ALA A 53 -5.35 4.45 -9.79
CA ALA A 53 -6.43 5.30 -10.31
C ALA A 53 -7.46 5.68 -9.22
N ALA A 54 -7.65 4.82 -8.21
CA ALA A 54 -8.56 5.08 -7.10
C ALA A 54 -8.11 6.26 -6.21
N ASN A 55 -6.82 6.59 -6.17
CA ASN A 55 -6.31 7.74 -5.43
C ASN A 55 -6.83 9.08 -5.97
N ARG A 56 -7.29 9.13 -7.24
CA ARG A 56 -7.85 10.33 -7.88
C ARG A 56 -9.33 10.56 -7.56
N ILE A 57 -10.00 9.62 -6.87
CA ILE A 57 -11.41 9.76 -6.53
C ILE A 57 -11.57 10.93 -5.53
N PRO A 58 -12.50 11.88 -5.77
CA PRO A 58 -12.72 12.99 -4.84
C PRO A 58 -13.01 12.50 -3.41
N MET A 59 -12.36 13.12 -2.43
CA MET A 59 -12.47 12.78 -1.01
C MET A 59 -12.05 11.35 -0.62
N VAL A 60 -11.31 10.63 -1.47
CA VAL A 60 -10.90 9.24 -1.18
C VAL A 60 -10.15 9.08 0.14
N HIS A 61 -9.40 10.09 0.59
CA HIS A 61 -8.75 10.08 1.90
C HIS A 61 -9.71 9.81 3.08
N LYS A 62 -11.02 10.12 2.93
CA LYS A 62 -12.05 9.85 3.95
C LYS A 62 -12.55 8.41 3.94
N PHE A 63 -12.48 7.72 2.81
CA PHE A 63 -13.14 6.42 2.61
C PHE A 63 -12.30 5.37 1.87
N TYR A 64 -11.00 5.58 1.66
CA TYR A 64 -10.13 4.64 0.93
C TYR A 64 -10.18 3.21 1.50
N ARG A 65 -10.39 3.08 2.82
CA ARG A 65 -10.57 1.78 3.49
C ARG A 65 -11.82 1.02 3.00
N SER A 66 -12.85 1.70 2.54
CA SER A 66 -14.04 1.08 1.95
C SER A 66 -13.75 0.46 0.57
N LEU A 67 -12.63 0.81 -0.06
CA LEU A 67 -12.19 0.23 -1.33
C LEU A 67 -11.40 -1.08 -1.15
N PHE A 68 -11.35 -1.62 0.07
CA PHE A 68 -10.60 -2.82 0.45
C PHE A 68 -10.76 -3.98 -0.55
N PHE A 69 -11.99 -4.27 -0.98
CA PHE A 69 -12.27 -5.38 -1.92
C PHE A 69 -11.72 -5.14 -3.32
N PHE A 70 -11.50 -3.89 -3.71
CA PHE A 70 -10.91 -3.53 -5.02
C PHE A 70 -9.39 -3.42 -4.95
N CYS A 71 -8.79 -3.34 -3.76
CA CYS A 71 -7.35 -3.20 -3.59
C CYS A 71 -6.51 -4.29 -4.29
N PRO A 72 -6.87 -5.59 -4.26
CA PRO A 72 -6.13 -6.61 -5.02
C PRO A 72 -6.06 -6.28 -6.52
N PHE A 73 -7.21 -5.99 -7.12
CA PHE A 73 -7.30 -5.61 -8.54
C PHE A 73 -6.46 -4.37 -8.85
N LEU A 74 -6.52 -3.35 -7.99
CA LEU A 74 -5.76 -2.11 -8.17
C LEU A 74 -4.24 -2.30 -8.08
N ILE A 75 -3.75 -3.19 -7.20
CA ILE A 75 -2.33 -3.56 -7.12
C ILE A 75 -1.86 -4.22 -8.43
N GLU A 76 -2.66 -5.12 -8.98
CA GLU A 76 -2.35 -5.83 -10.22
C GLU A 76 -2.26 -4.90 -11.44
N GLN A 77 -2.84 -3.71 -11.39
CA GLN A 77 -2.76 -2.72 -12.47
C GLN A 77 -1.44 -1.95 -12.51
N PHE A 78 -0.57 -2.08 -11.50
CA PHE A 78 0.74 -1.43 -11.55
C PHE A 78 1.66 -2.13 -12.54
N ASP A 79 2.10 -1.37 -13.55
CA ASP A 79 3.12 -1.84 -14.47
C ASP A 79 4.51 -1.66 -13.87
N VAL A 80 5.10 -2.77 -13.43
CA VAL A 80 6.47 -2.83 -12.89
C VAL A 80 7.42 -3.57 -13.84
N THR A 81 7.00 -3.78 -15.09
CA THR A 81 7.81 -4.53 -16.08
C THR A 81 9.02 -3.76 -16.59
N GLY A 82 9.14 -2.47 -16.28
CA GLY A 82 10.34 -1.67 -16.58
C GLY A 82 11.50 -1.86 -15.60
N TYR A 83 11.31 -2.56 -14.48
CA TYR A 83 12.32 -2.67 -13.43
C TYR A 83 13.06 -4.01 -13.42
N ASP A 84 14.28 -4.04 -12.91
CA ASP A 84 15.10 -5.26 -12.78
C ASP A 84 14.60 -6.18 -11.65
N ALA A 85 14.06 -5.60 -10.57
CA ALA A 85 13.55 -6.33 -9.42
C ALA A 85 12.39 -5.59 -8.75
N VAL A 86 11.56 -6.34 -8.02
CA VAL A 86 10.43 -5.81 -7.27
C VAL A 86 10.66 -6.09 -5.79
N ILE A 87 10.53 -5.04 -4.98
CA ILE A 87 10.49 -5.16 -3.53
C ILE A 87 9.12 -4.66 -3.07
N SER A 88 8.32 -5.54 -2.47
CA SER A 88 7.02 -5.19 -1.90
C SER A 88 7.09 -5.07 -0.39
N SER A 89 6.66 -3.94 0.15
CA SER A 89 6.50 -3.66 1.58
C SER A 89 5.02 -3.83 1.91
N SER A 90 4.62 -5.05 2.32
CA SER A 90 3.22 -5.46 2.40
C SER A 90 2.78 -5.78 3.83
N ALA A 91 1.68 -5.16 4.23
CA ALA A 91 0.81 -5.61 5.31
C ALA A 91 -0.42 -6.35 4.76
N ALA A 92 -0.88 -6.03 3.55
CA ALA A 92 -2.15 -6.51 2.99
C ALA A 92 -2.10 -7.01 1.54
N PHE A 93 -1.77 -6.16 0.57
CA PHE A 93 -2.03 -6.40 -0.85
C PHE A 93 -0.81 -6.31 -1.76
N SER A 94 0.21 -5.50 -1.46
CA SER A 94 1.34 -5.21 -2.35
C SER A 94 2.11 -6.44 -2.86
N ARG A 95 2.06 -7.55 -2.13
CA ARG A 95 2.67 -8.82 -2.56
C ARG A 95 1.99 -9.44 -3.79
N GLY A 96 0.78 -8.99 -4.14
CA GLY A 96 0.02 -9.45 -5.30
C GLY A 96 0.30 -8.68 -6.58
N VAL A 97 1.32 -7.81 -6.61
CA VAL A 97 1.73 -7.13 -7.85
C VAL A 97 2.17 -8.17 -8.89
N ILE A 98 1.78 -7.95 -10.15
CA ILE A 98 2.14 -8.85 -11.25
C ILE A 98 3.54 -8.49 -11.76
N THR A 99 4.47 -9.44 -11.66
CA THR A 99 5.85 -9.30 -12.11
C THR A 99 6.09 -10.12 -13.38
N ARG A 100 7.20 -9.86 -14.07
CA ARG A 100 7.65 -10.77 -15.14
C ARG A 100 8.11 -12.11 -14.54
N PRO A 101 8.06 -13.23 -15.30
CA PRO A 101 8.46 -14.55 -14.79
C PRO A 101 9.92 -14.63 -14.32
N ASP A 102 10.81 -13.81 -14.88
CA ASP A 102 12.24 -13.75 -14.60
C ASP A 102 12.61 -12.66 -13.59
N GLN A 103 11.66 -11.82 -13.19
CA GLN A 103 11.89 -10.67 -12.33
C GLN A 103 11.90 -11.10 -10.85
N PRO A 104 13.01 -10.94 -10.12
CA PRO A 104 13.06 -11.26 -8.70
C PRO A 104 12.07 -10.41 -7.91
N HIS A 105 11.27 -11.06 -7.06
CA HIS A 105 10.30 -10.39 -6.19
C HIS A 105 10.57 -10.71 -4.72
N LEU A 106 11.05 -9.70 -3.98
CA LEU A 106 11.24 -9.77 -2.53
C LEU A 106 10.04 -9.14 -1.81
N CYS A 107 9.38 -9.89 -0.95
CA CYS A 107 8.29 -9.37 -0.11
C CYS A 107 8.73 -9.20 1.34
N TYR A 108 8.79 -7.96 1.81
CA TYR A 108 8.87 -7.61 3.22
C TYR A 108 7.46 -7.59 3.83
N VAL A 109 7.17 -8.54 4.71
CA VAL A 109 5.87 -8.66 5.38
C VAL A 109 5.96 -8.04 6.78
N HIS A 110 5.27 -6.93 7.02
CA HIS A 110 5.30 -6.22 8.31
C HIS A 110 4.67 -7.05 9.44
N SER A 111 3.41 -7.37 9.23
CA SER A 111 2.62 -8.31 10.01
C SER A 111 1.45 -8.71 9.11
N PRO A 112 1.11 -9.99 8.97
CA PRO A 112 -0.07 -10.39 8.20
C PRO A 112 -1.31 -9.66 8.71
N VAL A 113 -2.30 -9.42 7.83
CA VAL A 113 -3.47 -8.55 8.04
C VAL A 113 -4.19 -8.88 9.36
N ARG A 114 -3.79 -8.26 10.47
CA ARG A 114 -4.41 -8.50 11.78
C ARG A 114 -5.88 -8.10 11.82
N TYR A 115 -6.29 -7.15 10.98
CA TYR A 115 -7.71 -6.78 10.83
C TYR A 115 -8.56 -7.90 10.23
N ALA A 116 -7.97 -8.77 9.41
CA ALA A 116 -8.66 -9.91 8.84
C ALA A 116 -8.64 -11.12 9.79
N TRP A 117 -7.61 -11.23 10.65
CA TRP A 117 -7.40 -12.41 11.51
C TRP A 117 -7.68 -12.26 13.02
N ASP A 118 -7.36 -11.13 13.65
CA ASP A 118 -7.48 -10.96 15.11
C ASP A 118 -8.60 -9.98 15.53
N GLU A 119 -8.91 -8.97 14.71
CA GLU A 119 -9.79 -7.84 15.11
C GLU A 119 -11.10 -7.73 14.32
N GLN A 120 -11.58 -8.81 13.71
CA GLN A 120 -12.85 -8.78 12.96
C GLN A 120 -14.00 -8.24 13.84
N PHE A 121 -14.08 -8.67 15.10
CA PHE A 121 -15.14 -8.27 16.03
C PHE A 121 -14.98 -6.85 16.59
N SER A 122 -13.75 -6.45 16.95
CA SER A 122 -13.48 -5.11 17.51
C SER A 122 -13.70 -4.00 16.48
N TYR A 123 -13.41 -4.25 15.21
CA TYR A 123 -13.56 -3.25 14.14
C TYR A 123 -15.01 -3.13 13.66
N LEU A 124 -15.77 -4.24 13.59
CA LEU A 124 -17.22 -4.23 13.33
C LEU A 124 -17.96 -3.40 14.39
N GLN A 125 -17.59 -3.55 15.67
CA GLN A 125 -18.16 -2.74 16.75
C GLN A 125 -17.80 -1.25 16.65
N GLN A 126 -16.53 -0.91 16.36
CA GLN A 126 -16.10 0.49 16.22
C GLN A 126 -16.73 1.20 15.01
N GLY A 127 -17.00 0.48 13.93
CA GLY A 127 -17.67 1.01 12.74
C GLY A 127 -19.20 1.15 12.86
N ARG A 128 -19.82 0.74 13.98
CA ARG A 128 -21.28 0.50 14.10
C ARG A 128 -21.81 -0.39 12.96
N LEU A 129 -20.98 -1.29 12.45
CA LEU A 129 -21.33 -2.24 11.42
C LEU A 129 -21.74 -3.52 12.15
N GLY A 130 -23.02 -3.60 12.50
CA GLY A 130 -23.61 -4.86 12.98
C GLY A 130 -23.57 -5.96 11.92
N PHE A 131 -24.08 -7.14 12.28
CA PHE A 131 -24.26 -8.26 11.35
C PHE A 131 -25.15 -7.88 10.15
N GLY A 132 -24.71 -8.28 8.95
CA GLY A 132 -25.36 -8.01 7.66
C GLY A 132 -24.31 -8.04 6.51
N PRO A 133 -24.68 -7.70 5.27
CA PRO A 133 -23.75 -7.68 4.12
C PRO A 133 -22.59 -6.67 4.24
N LYS A 134 -22.55 -5.88 5.32
CA LYS A 134 -21.44 -5.01 5.68
C LYS A 134 -20.46 -5.64 6.69
N GLY A 135 -20.76 -6.84 7.19
CA GLY A 135 -19.92 -7.61 8.11
C GLY A 135 -19.66 -9.05 7.65
N MET A 136 -19.91 -9.34 6.36
CA MET A 136 -19.40 -10.54 5.67
C MET A 136 -18.06 -10.20 5.00
#